data_AF-A0A0P1GXT0-F1
#
_entry.id   AF-A0A0P1GXT0-F1
#
_cell.length_a   1.000
_cell.length_b   1.000
_cell.length_c   1.000
_cell.angle_alpha   90.00
_cell.angle_beta   90.00
_cell.angle_gamma   90.00
#
_symmetry.space_group_name_H-M   'P 1'
#
loop_
_entity.id
_entity.type
_entity.pdbx_description
1 polymer ?
#
loop_
_entity_poly.entity_id
_entity_poly.type
_entity_poly.pdbx_seq_one_letter_code
_entity_poly.pdbx_strand_id
1 'polypeptide(L)' 'MDYKKSGNAKVGKNKPRHSEHNAKGSDKSPFGQNETKAELIARLKAAAEKKKS' A
#
# COMPACT_ATOMS: atom_id res chain seq x y z
N MET A 1 17.03 17.45 -39.66
CA MET A 1 16.27 17.08 -38.45
C MET A 1 16.12 18.33 -37.60
N ASP A 2 14.91 18.84 -37.43
CA ASP A 2 14.66 20.09 -36.70
C ASP A 2 14.63 19.84 -35.19
N TYR A 3 15.81 19.83 -34.56
CA TYR A 3 15.98 19.63 -33.11
C TYR A 3 15.21 20.64 -32.24
N LYS A 4 14.69 21.72 -32.83
CA LYS A 4 13.90 22.76 -32.15
C LYS A 4 12.43 22.34 -31.88
N LYS A 5 11.90 21.33 -32.58
CA LYS A 5 10.53 20.81 -32.39
C LYS A 5 10.43 19.69 -31.35
N SER A 6 11.57 19.12 -30.95
CA SER A 6 11.66 18.08 -29.94
C SER A 6 11.66 18.74 -28.55
N GLY A 7 10.50 19.20 -28.08
CA GLY A 7 10.35 19.77 -26.74
C GLY A 7 10.86 18.80 -25.65
N ASN A 8 11.43 19.35 -24.58
CA ASN A 8 12.01 18.57 -23.48
C ASN A 8 10.98 17.59 -22.89
N ALA A 9 11.45 16.39 -22.53
CA ALA A 9 10.64 15.40 -21.83
C ALA A 9 10.09 16.00 -20.52
N LYS A 10 8.76 15.91 -20.33
CA LYS A 10 8.11 16.40 -19.12
C LYS A 10 8.56 15.53 -17.94
N VAL A 11 9.26 16.14 -16.99
CA VAL A 11 9.58 15.49 -15.71
C VAL A 11 8.29 15.15 -14.97
N GLY A 12 8.13 13.88 -14.59
CA GLY A 12 6.98 13.42 -13.81
C GLY A 12 6.97 14.07 -12.43
N LYS A 13 6.06 15.02 -12.21
CA LYS A 13 5.92 15.75 -10.93
C LYS A 13 5.06 15.01 -9.89
N ASN A 14 4.49 13.86 -10.24
CA ASN A 14 3.48 13.18 -9.43
C ASN A 14 4.05 12.06 -8.52
N LYS A 15 5.35 12.09 -8.21
CA LYS A 15 5.96 11.10 -7.30
C LYS A 15 6.56 11.80 -6.09
N PRO A 16 6.34 11.27 -4.87
CA PRO A 16 6.98 11.78 -3.66
C PRO A 16 8.50 11.83 -3.83
N ARG A 17 9.11 12.91 -3.34
CA ARG A 17 10.57 13.13 -3.41
C ARG A 17 11.34 12.17 -2.52
N HIS A 18 10.72 11.70 -1.44
CA HIS A 18 11.27 10.72 -0.50
C HIS A 18 10.24 9.64 -0.19
N SER A 19 10.71 8.44 0.12
CA SER A 19 9.87 7.38 0.69
C SER A 19 9.89 7.50 2.20
N GLU A 20 8.72 7.64 2.82
CA GLU A 20 8.62 7.66 4.28
C GLU A 20 8.89 6.26 4.85
N HIS A 21 9.62 6.18 5.96
CA HIS A 21 10.00 4.91 6.59
C HIS A 21 8.83 4.15 7.21
N ASN A 22 7.70 4.83 7.44
CA ASN A 22 6.46 4.29 7.99
C ASN A 22 5.37 4.11 6.91
N ALA A 23 5.72 4.21 5.62
CA ALA A 23 4.76 4.06 4.54
C ALA A 23 3.96 2.75 4.67
N LYS A 24 2.64 2.84 4.46
CA LYS A 24 1.72 1.71 4.59
C LYS A 24 2.12 0.58 3.63
N GLY A 25 2.35 -0.63 4.15
CA GLY A 25 2.80 -1.78 3.37
C GLY A 25 4.32 -1.88 3.18
N SER A 26 5.12 -1.05 3.84
CA SER A 26 6.56 -1.27 3.96
C SER A 26 6.88 -2.23 5.11
N ASP A 27 7.93 -3.04 4.95
CA ASP A 27 8.38 -4.02 5.97
C ASP A 27 8.76 -3.38 7.31
N LYS A 28 8.97 -2.05 7.31
CA LYS A 28 9.39 -1.26 8.49
C LYS A 28 8.23 -0.60 9.23
N SER A 29 6.99 -0.78 8.77
CA SER A 29 5.81 -0.21 9.43
C SER A 29 5.10 -1.26 10.29
N PRO A 30 5.15 -1.18 11.64
CA PRO A 30 4.49 -2.13 12.52
C PRO A 30 2.95 -2.05 12.45
N PHE A 31 2.41 -1.01 11.81
CA PHE A 31 0.97 -0.76 11.65
C PHE A 31 0.45 -1.08 10.24
N GLY A 32 1.29 -1.65 9.37
CA GLY A 32 0.98 -1.90 7.95
C GLY A 32 0.53 -3.32 7.63
N GLN A 33 0.80 -4.29 8.51
CA GLN A 33 0.49 -5.69 8.27
C GLN A 33 -0.96 -5.96 8.66
N ASN A 34 -1.84 -6.04 7.66
CA ASN A 34 -3.15 -6.64 7.87
C ASN A 34 -2.95 -8.14 8.13
N GLU A 35 -3.81 -8.70 8.98
CA GLU A 35 -3.90 -10.15 9.13
C GLU A 35 -4.13 -10.81 7.76
N THR A 36 -3.51 -11.97 7.55
CA THR A 36 -3.70 -12.72 6.32
C THR A 36 -5.18 -13.05 6.15
N LYS A 37 -5.66 -13.21 4.91
CA LYS A 37 -7.07 -13.54 4.65
C LYS A 37 -7.54 -14.76 5.44
N ALA A 38 -6.65 -15.72 5.68
CA ALA A 38 -6.93 -16.91 6.49
C ALA A 38 -7.21 -16.56 7.97
N GLU A 39 -6.37 -15.71 8.56
CA GLU A 39 -6.51 -15.25 9.96
C GLU A 39 -7.80 -14.44 10.17
N LEU A 40 -8.13 -13.53 9.24
CA LEU A 40 -9.40 -12.79 9.25
C LEU A 40 -10.61 -13.74 9.24
N ILE A 41 -10.60 -14.74 8.37
CA ILE A 41 -11.70 -15.72 8.28
C ILE A 41 -11.81 -16.52 9.59
N ALA A 42 -10.70 -16.94 10.18
CA ALA A 42 -10.71 -17.65 11.46
C ALA A 42 -11.31 -16.79 12.59
N ARG A 43 -10.92 -15.51 12.66
CA ARG A 43 -11.45 -14.55 13.64
C ARG A 43 -12.96 -14.34 13.48
N LEU A 44 -13.44 -14.19 12.25
CA LEU A 44 -14.87 -14.01 11.96
C LEU A 44 -15.69 -15.25 12.35
N LYS A 45 -15.18 -16.45 12.08
CA LYS A 45 -15.83 -17.71 12.50
C LYS A 45 -15.91 -17.82 14.02
N ALA A 46 -14.80 -17.57 14.73
CA ALA A 46 -14.78 -17.60 16.19
C ALA A 46 -15.72 -16.57 16.83
N ALA A 47 -15.82 -15.36 16.24
CA ALA A 47 -16.78 -14.36 16.70
C ALA A 47 -18.24 -14.79 16.46
N ALA A 48 -18.52 -15.44 15.34
CA ALA A 48 -19.85 -15.96 15.04
C ALA A 48 -20.24 -17.12 15.97
N GLU A 49 -19.30 -17.99 16.34
CA GLU A 49 -19.52 -19.06 17.32
C GLU A 49 -19.83 -18.51 18.72
N LYS A 50 -19.05 -17.53 19.19
CA LYS A 50 -19.30 -16.84 20.48
C LYS A 50 -20.64 -16.12 20.56
N LYS A 51 -21.21 -15.72 19.41
CA LYS A 51 -22.52 -15.05 19.35
C LYS A 51 -23.70 -16.05 19.35
N LYS A 52 -23.44 -17.32 19.06
CA LYS A 52 -24.47 -18.38 19.05
C LYS A 52 -24.66 -19.01 20.43
N SER A 53 -23.66 -18.94 21.30
CA SER A 53 -23.74 -19.25 22.73
C SER A 53 -24.35 -18.11 23.52
#